data_AF-A0A7G8WDW2-F1
#
_entry.id   AF-A0A7G8WDW2-F1
#
_cell.length_a   1.000
_cell.length_b   1.000
_cell.length_c   1.000
_cell.angle_alpha   90.00
_cell.angle_beta   90.00
_cell.angle_gamma   90.00
#
_symmetry.space_group_name_H-M   'P 1'
#
loop_
_entity.id
_entity.type
_entity.pdbx_description
1 polymer ?
#
loop_
_entity_poly.entity_id
_entity_poly.type
_entity_poly.pdbx_seq_one_letter_code
_entity_poly.pdbx_strand_id
1 'polypeptide(L)'
;MIKYLVLMMVCLGAQLFAQENNNHLTATIIGSGSPKFNTERVGPSVLITYKNTQILVDMGNGTQANLNKNNIKIKDIDGFLFTHHHLDHNEEFAPVFIQSLLGRNKTTIAGPKQTTLIIDNILEIYEEDIEYRLSKSGRSLSNVKTNFIAKNLTGNSPLYIGDIKITYTSVNHTIETLAYRFDAGGESIVISGDLTYSKSLPILANNADYLIMDSGGAIELGKKKKCYKK
;
A
#
# COMPACT_ATOMS: atom_id res chain seq x y z
N MET A 1 -40.74 55.43 -18.33
CA MET A 1 -40.18 54.10 -18.63
C MET A 1 -39.12 53.76 -17.59
N ILE A 2 -39.48 53.00 -16.57
CA ILE A 2 -38.59 52.61 -15.47
C ILE A 2 -37.92 51.29 -15.86
N LYS A 3 -36.60 51.31 -16.03
CA LYS A 3 -35.79 50.11 -16.28
C LYS A 3 -35.49 49.44 -14.95
N TYR A 4 -35.98 48.23 -14.73
CA TYR A 4 -35.56 47.40 -13.61
C TYR A 4 -34.23 46.73 -13.94
N LEU A 5 -33.19 47.06 -13.18
CA LEU A 5 -31.90 46.39 -13.19
C LEU A 5 -31.98 45.21 -12.20
N VAL A 6 -32.09 43.99 -12.70
CA VAL A 6 -32.03 42.79 -11.86
C VAL A 6 -30.55 42.48 -11.59
N LEU A 7 -30.12 42.71 -10.35
CA LEU A 7 -28.78 42.35 -9.89
C LEU A 7 -28.78 40.86 -9.55
N MET A 8 -28.24 40.03 -10.44
CA MET A 8 -28.09 38.59 -10.22
C MET A 8 -26.86 38.36 -9.33
N MET A 9 -27.10 38.14 -8.04
CA MET A 9 -26.05 37.85 -7.06
C MET A 9 -25.58 36.40 -7.24
N VAL A 10 -24.48 36.21 -7.95
CA VAL A 10 -23.84 34.90 -8.08
C VAL A 10 -23.08 34.61 -6.78
N CYS A 11 -23.70 33.86 -5.88
CA CYS A 11 -22.98 33.26 -4.75
C CYS A 11 -22.04 32.18 -5.28
N LEU A 12 -20.76 32.51 -5.50
CA LEU A 12 -19.68 31.52 -5.55
C LEU A 12 -19.58 30.89 -4.15
N GLY A 13 -20.33 29.82 -3.92
CA GLY A 13 -20.08 28.93 -2.80
C GLY A 13 -18.76 28.21 -3.06
N ALA A 14 -17.67 28.67 -2.43
CA ALA A 14 -16.49 27.85 -2.30
C ALA A 14 -16.89 26.63 -1.44
N GLN A 15 -17.09 25.48 -2.08
CA GLN A 15 -17.12 24.21 -1.35
C GLN A 15 -15.70 24.01 -0.80
N LEU A 16 -15.48 24.48 0.42
CA LEU A 16 -14.40 24.01 1.25
C LEU A 16 -14.67 22.53 1.48
N PHE A 17 -14.04 21.68 0.66
CA PHE A 17 -13.89 20.28 0.99
C PHE A 17 -13.06 20.22 2.26
N ALA A 18 -13.73 20.16 3.41
CA ALA A 18 -13.09 19.71 4.63
C ALA A 18 -12.70 18.25 4.38
N GLN A 19 -11.42 18.01 4.10
CA GLN A 19 -10.86 16.68 4.20
C GLN A 19 -11.11 16.25 5.64
N GLU A 20 -11.93 15.22 5.83
CA GLU A 20 -12.16 14.66 7.15
C GLU A 20 -10.79 14.24 7.67
N ASN A 21 -10.24 14.99 8.62
CA ASN A 21 -8.97 14.64 9.25
C ASN A 21 -9.27 13.38 10.06
N ASN A 22 -9.10 12.22 9.44
CA ASN A 22 -9.27 10.95 10.11
C ASN A 22 -8.18 10.85 11.17
N ASN A 23 -8.57 11.12 12.42
CA ASN A 23 -7.69 11.07 13.57
C ASN A 23 -7.49 9.63 14.08
N HIS A 24 -8.05 8.63 13.38
CA HIS A 24 -7.86 7.22 13.67
C HIS A 24 -6.95 6.55 12.64
N LEU A 25 -6.09 5.66 13.11
CA LEU A 25 -5.33 4.74 12.30
C LEU A 25 -6.29 3.68 11.74
N THR A 26 -6.49 3.70 10.43
CA THR A 26 -7.47 2.85 9.75
C THR A 26 -6.78 1.90 8.78
N ALA A 27 -7.20 0.64 8.76
CA ALA A 27 -6.84 -0.32 7.74
C ALA A 27 -8.06 -0.65 6.86
N THR A 28 -7.95 -0.36 5.57
CA THR A 28 -8.94 -0.76 4.57
C THR A 28 -8.42 -1.95 3.79
N ILE A 29 -9.13 -3.07 3.84
CA ILE A 29 -8.80 -4.25 3.03
C ILE A 29 -9.17 -3.95 1.58
N ILE A 30 -8.16 -3.66 0.75
CA ILE A 30 -8.33 -3.43 -0.68
C ILE A 30 -8.52 -4.76 -1.41
N GLY A 31 -7.80 -5.80 -0.96
CA GLY A 31 -7.94 -7.15 -1.47
C GLY A 31 -7.52 -8.19 -0.43
N SER A 32 -8.19 -9.34 -0.48
CA SER A 32 -8.02 -10.43 0.49
C SER A 32 -7.80 -11.79 -0.19
N GLY A 33 -7.63 -11.78 -1.51
CA GLY A 33 -7.44 -12.94 -2.36
C GLY A 33 -6.17 -13.74 -2.05
N SER A 34 -5.89 -14.70 -2.90
CA SER A 34 -4.76 -15.63 -2.77
C SER A 34 -4.16 -15.85 -4.17
N PRO A 35 -3.06 -16.62 -4.32
CA PRO A 35 -2.44 -16.82 -5.63
C PRO A 35 -3.38 -17.36 -6.72
N LYS A 36 -4.44 -18.08 -6.31
CA LYS A 36 -5.46 -18.53 -7.26
C LYS A 36 -6.32 -17.35 -7.71
N PHE A 37 -6.24 -17.04 -9.00
CA PHE A 37 -7.10 -16.06 -9.67
C PHE A 37 -8.57 -16.24 -9.28
N ASN A 38 -9.22 -15.14 -8.91
CA ASN A 38 -10.59 -15.12 -8.43
C ASN A 38 -11.29 -13.82 -8.87
N THR A 39 -12.43 -13.96 -9.54
CA THR A 39 -13.21 -12.81 -10.05
C THR A 39 -13.92 -12.02 -8.95
N GLU A 40 -14.06 -12.59 -7.75
CA GLU A 40 -14.76 -11.99 -6.61
C GLU A 40 -13.78 -11.46 -5.54
N ARG A 41 -12.50 -11.84 -5.60
CA ARG A 41 -11.50 -11.50 -4.60
C ARG A 41 -10.21 -11.00 -5.24
N VAL A 42 -9.98 -9.69 -5.15
CA VAL A 42 -8.71 -9.03 -5.47
C VAL A 42 -7.59 -9.57 -4.60
N GLY A 43 -6.39 -9.74 -5.15
CA GLY A 43 -5.21 -10.23 -4.46
C GLY A 43 -4.81 -9.39 -3.24
N PRO A 44 -3.91 -9.89 -2.37
CA PRO A 44 -3.53 -9.23 -1.13
C PRO A 44 -3.17 -7.75 -1.32
N SER A 45 -3.88 -6.88 -0.60
CA SER A 45 -3.60 -5.45 -0.52
C SER A 45 -4.36 -4.80 0.64
N VAL A 46 -3.67 -4.00 1.45
CA VAL A 46 -4.26 -3.28 2.59
C VAL A 46 -3.80 -1.82 2.55
N LEU A 47 -4.75 -0.88 2.56
CA LEU A 47 -4.44 0.53 2.69
C LEU A 47 -4.49 0.94 4.17
N ILE A 48 -3.35 1.35 4.70
CA ILE A 48 -3.22 2.00 6.00
C ILE A 48 -3.35 3.51 5.82
N THR A 49 -4.21 4.15 6.61
CA THR A 49 -4.40 5.59 6.60
C THR A 49 -4.38 6.18 8.00
N TYR A 50 -3.81 7.37 8.13
CA TYR A 50 -3.88 8.19 9.34
C TYR A 50 -3.71 9.66 8.95
N LYS A 51 -4.68 10.50 9.30
CA LYS A 51 -4.80 11.89 8.81
C LYS A 51 -4.71 11.92 7.27
N ASN A 52 -3.66 12.55 6.74
CA ASN A 52 -3.42 12.70 5.30
C ASN A 52 -2.42 11.68 4.75
N THR A 53 -1.88 10.80 5.59
CA THR A 53 -0.89 9.80 5.18
C THR A 53 -1.58 8.53 4.72
N GLN A 54 -1.21 8.06 3.53
CA GLN A 54 -1.71 6.83 2.93
C GLN A 54 -0.56 5.88 2.60
N ILE A 55 -0.65 4.63 3.05
CA ILE A 55 0.36 3.59 2.83
C ILE A 55 -0.33 2.34 2.33
N LEU A 56 0.02 1.87 1.14
CA LEU A 56 -0.49 0.63 0.59
C LEU A 56 0.50 -0.50 0.87
N VAL A 57 0.02 -1.56 1.52
CA VAL A 57 0.77 -2.77 1.84
C VAL A 57 0.33 -3.86 0.89
N ASP A 58 1.26 -4.36 0.08
CA ASP A 58 1.05 -5.28 -1.04
C ASP A 58 0.08 -4.78 -2.13
N MET A 59 0.26 -5.30 -3.34
CA MET A 59 -0.39 -4.84 -4.57
C MET A 59 -0.72 -6.01 -5.49
N GLY A 60 -1.51 -6.97 -5.01
CA GLY A 60 -1.97 -8.12 -5.81
C GLY A 60 -2.91 -7.78 -6.96
N ASN A 61 -3.19 -8.77 -7.84
CA ASN A 61 -4.07 -8.56 -8.99
C ASN A 61 -5.45 -8.01 -8.60
N GLY A 62 -5.86 -6.92 -9.26
CA GLY A 62 -7.11 -6.19 -9.06
C GLY A 62 -7.03 -5.01 -8.08
N THR A 63 -5.87 -4.75 -7.45
CA THR A 63 -5.70 -3.70 -6.43
C THR A 63 -6.16 -2.33 -6.92
N GLN A 64 -5.70 -1.88 -8.09
CA GLN A 64 -6.06 -0.60 -8.72
C GLN A 64 -7.57 -0.48 -8.94
N ALA A 65 -8.24 -1.57 -9.33
CA ALA A 65 -9.68 -1.55 -9.53
C ALA A 65 -10.41 -1.28 -8.22
N ASN A 66 -9.98 -1.89 -7.11
CA ASN A 66 -10.59 -1.65 -5.81
C ASN A 66 -10.18 -0.30 -5.19
N LEU A 67 -8.96 0.18 -5.40
CA LEU A 67 -8.58 1.56 -5.04
C LEU A 67 -9.50 2.57 -5.74
N ASN A 68 -9.71 2.41 -7.05
CA ASN A 68 -10.57 3.31 -7.83
C ASN A 68 -12.04 3.25 -7.37
N LYS A 69 -12.59 2.06 -7.10
CA LYS A 69 -13.95 1.93 -6.54
C LYS A 69 -14.13 2.66 -5.20
N ASN A 70 -13.06 2.77 -4.41
CA ASN A 70 -13.03 3.47 -3.13
C ASN A 70 -12.60 4.95 -3.27
N ASN A 71 -12.51 5.48 -4.50
CA ASN A 71 -12.06 6.86 -4.79
C ASN A 71 -10.65 7.19 -4.28
N ILE A 72 -9.80 6.18 -4.07
CA ILE A 72 -8.40 6.35 -3.67
C ILE A 72 -7.55 6.55 -4.92
N LYS A 73 -6.86 7.68 -4.97
CA LYS A 73 -5.97 8.02 -6.08
C LYS A 73 -4.55 7.59 -5.76
N ILE A 74 -3.98 6.75 -6.61
CA ILE A 74 -2.61 6.23 -6.44
C ILE A 74 -1.57 7.35 -6.29
N LYS A 75 -1.75 8.47 -7.01
CA LYS A 75 -0.88 9.65 -6.92
C LYS A 75 -0.87 10.35 -5.56
N ASP A 76 -1.83 10.04 -4.70
CA ASP A 76 -1.98 10.61 -3.36
C ASP A 76 -1.47 9.62 -2.27
N ILE A 77 -0.90 8.46 -2.67
CA ILE A 77 -0.32 7.46 -1.76
C ILE A 77 1.14 7.82 -1.45
N ASP A 78 1.48 7.87 -0.16
CA ASP A 78 2.80 8.28 0.35
C ASP A 78 3.74 7.09 0.59
N GLY A 79 3.20 5.88 0.69
CA GLY A 79 3.96 4.68 1.00
C GLY A 79 3.51 3.46 0.20
N PHE A 80 4.48 2.69 -0.31
CA PHE A 80 4.26 1.34 -0.83
C PHE A 80 5.14 0.37 -0.04
N LEU A 81 4.52 -0.57 0.67
CA LEU A 81 5.23 -1.57 1.46
C LEU A 81 4.98 -2.97 0.91
N PHE A 82 6.03 -3.77 0.76
CA PHE A 82 5.90 -5.19 0.42
C PHE A 82 6.08 -6.04 1.66
N THR A 83 5.19 -6.99 1.90
CA THR A 83 5.44 -8.05 2.88
C THR A 83 6.48 -9.02 2.33
N HIS A 84 6.33 -9.44 1.08
CA HIS A 84 7.25 -10.30 0.34
C HIS A 84 7.06 -10.24 -1.17
N HIS A 85 8.00 -10.84 -1.91
CA HIS A 85 8.02 -10.82 -3.38
C HIS A 85 7.46 -12.09 -4.04
N HIS A 86 6.36 -12.64 -3.51
CA HIS A 86 5.53 -13.54 -4.31
C HIS A 86 4.69 -12.74 -5.31
N LEU A 87 4.42 -13.35 -6.45
CA LEU A 87 3.77 -12.68 -7.57
C LEU A 87 2.42 -12.08 -7.17
N ASP A 88 1.58 -12.83 -6.46
CA ASP A 88 0.24 -12.41 -6.07
C ASP A 88 0.18 -11.25 -5.07
N HIS A 89 1.32 -10.86 -4.48
CA HIS A 89 1.46 -9.64 -3.66
C HIS A 89 2.02 -8.45 -4.46
N ASN A 90 2.46 -8.65 -5.71
CA ASN A 90 3.27 -7.70 -6.47
C ASN A 90 2.72 -7.43 -7.90
N GLU A 91 1.75 -8.21 -8.39
CA GLU A 91 1.23 -8.20 -9.76
C GLU A 91 0.87 -6.81 -10.30
N GLU A 92 0.38 -5.91 -9.45
CA GLU A 92 0.01 -4.56 -9.86
C GLU A 92 1.01 -3.48 -9.49
N PHE A 93 2.18 -3.84 -8.95
CA PHE A 93 3.13 -2.83 -8.51
C PHE A 93 3.65 -1.95 -9.65
N ALA A 94 4.03 -2.52 -10.80
CA ALA A 94 4.56 -1.74 -11.91
C ALA A 94 3.62 -0.60 -12.38
N PRO A 95 2.34 -0.87 -12.72
CA PRO A 95 1.42 0.22 -13.11
C PRO A 95 1.07 1.15 -11.94
N VAL A 96 1.04 0.68 -10.68
CA VAL A 96 0.84 1.54 -9.49
C VAL A 96 2.01 2.50 -9.32
N PHE A 97 3.24 2.00 -9.38
CA PHE A 97 4.45 2.79 -9.23
C PHE A 97 4.55 3.85 -10.34
N ILE A 98 4.36 3.46 -11.60
CA ILE A 98 4.37 4.41 -12.74
C ILE A 98 3.33 5.52 -12.54
N GLN A 99 2.11 5.20 -12.09
CA GLN A 99 1.11 6.21 -11.79
C GLN A 99 1.49 7.12 -10.63
N SER A 100 2.17 6.60 -9.60
CA SER A 100 2.65 7.40 -8.48
C SER A 100 3.66 8.47 -8.92
N LEU A 101 4.55 8.14 -9.89
CA LEU A 101 5.51 9.09 -10.46
C LEU A 101 4.84 10.27 -11.19
N LEU A 102 3.62 10.07 -11.71
CA LEU A 102 2.82 11.13 -12.31
C LEU A 102 2.23 12.08 -11.27
N GLY A 103 2.19 11.68 -10.00
CA GLY A 103 1.85 12.52 -8.87
C GLY A 103 2.94 13.56 -8.56
N ARG A 104 2.77 14.24 -7.41
CA ARG A 104 3.75 15.20 -6.87
C ARG A 104 4.18 14.88 -5.45
N ASN A 105 3.61 13.85 -4.84
CA ASN A 105 3.94 13.45 -3.49
C ASN A 105 5.35 12.85 -3.46
N LYS A 106 5.99 12.94 -2.29
CA LYS A 106 7.18 12.16 -2.01
C LYS A 106 6.74 10.79 -1.51
N THR A 107 7.11 9.73 -2.23
CA THR A 107 6.67 8.37 -1.91
C THR A 107 7.82 7.54 -1.33
N THR A 108 7.58 6.83 -0.23
CA THR A 108 8.51 5.84 0.31
C THR A 108 8.12 4.45 -0.15
N ILE A 109 9.06 3.70 -0.72
CA ILE A 109 8.87 2.32 -1.17
C ILE A 109 9.81 1.44 -0.37
N ALA A 110 9.28 0.45 0.33
CA ALA A 110 10.10 -0.40 1.19
C ALA A 110 9.58 -1.83 1.27
N GLY A 111 10.47 -2.78 1.50
CA GLY A 111 10.12 -4.20 1.57
C GLY A 111 11.36 -5.04 1.82
N PRO A 112 11.27 -6.37 1.70
CA PRO A 112 12.42 -7.25 1.78
C PRO A 112 13.52 -6.92 0.76
N LYS A 113 14.59 -7.71 0.77
CA LYS A 113 15.56 -7.71 -0.31
C LYS A 113 14.85 -7.78 -1.68
N GLN A 114 15.50 -7.26 -2.72
CA GLN A 114 14.99 -7.11 -4.09
C GLN A 114 13.99 -5.96 -4.34
N THR A 115 13.45 -5.29 -3.32
CA THR A 115 12.57 -4.11 -3.49
C THR A 115 13.20 -3.04 -4.40
N THR A 116 14.45 -2.66 -4.16
CA THR A 116 15.13 -1.64 -4.98
C THR A 116 15.38 -2.11 -6.41
N LEU A 117 15.76 -3.38 -6.59
CA LEU A 117 16.04 -3.96 -7.89
C LEU A 117 14.77 -4.02 -8.77
N ILE A 118 13.62 -4.34 -8.18
CA ILE A 118 12.33 -4.32 -8.89
C ILE A 118 12.03 -2.92 -9.42
N ILE A 119 12.25 -1.88 -8.61
CA ILE A 119 12.02 -0.48 -9.00
C ILE A 119 12.97 -0.08 -10.14
N ASP A 120 14.27 -0.37 -10.01
CA ASP A 120 15.26 -0.07 -11.04
C ASP A 120 14.87 -0.74 -12.37
N ASN A 121 14.46 -2.01 -12.34
CA ASN A 121 14.01 -2.73 -13.52
C ASN A 121 12.71 -2.15 -14.11
N ILE A 122 11.74 -1.72 -13.30
CA ILE A 122 10.52 -1.08 -13.82
C ILE A 122 10.88 0.23 -14.52
N LEU A 123 11.78 1.04 -13.94
CA LEU A 123 12.24 2.28 -14.55
C LEU A 123 12.97 2.03 -15.87
N GLU A 124 13.80 0.99 -15.95
CA GLU A 124 14.52 0.62 -17.17
C GLU A 124 13.58 0.06 -18.25
N ILE A 125 12.74 -0.92 -17.90
CA ILE A 125 11.85 -1.60 -18.86
C ILE A 125 10.80 -0.64 -19.43
N TYR A 126 10.30 0.30 -18.62
CA TYR A 126 9.24 1.22 -19.02
C TYR A 126 9.72 2.67 -19.20
N GLU A 127 11.02 2.91 -19.39
CA GLU A 127 11.58 4.27 -19.49
C GLU A 127 10.84 5.14 -20.52
N GLU A 128 10.65 4.63 -21.75
CA GLU A 128 9.99 5.37 -22.84
C GLU A 128 8.53 5.72 -22.51
N ASP A 129 7.77 4.80 -21.91
CA ASP A 129 6.37 5.03 -21.53
C ASP A 129 6.27 6.03 -20.37
N ILE A 130 7.16 5.92 -19.38
CA ILE A 130 7.24 6.86 -18.25
C ILE A 130 7.57 8.27 -18.75
N GLU A 131 8.58 8.41 -19.62
CA GLU A 131 8.96 9.69 -20.21
C GLU A 131 7.81 10.30 -21.03
N TYR A 132 7.16 9.49 -21.88
CA TYR A 132 6.00 9.94 -22.64
C TYR A 132 4.89 10.48 -21.73
N ARG A 133 4.54 9.77 -20.65
CA ARG A 133 3.49 10.22 -19.71
C ARG A 133 3.87 11.49 -18.99
N LEU A 134 5.10 11.60 -18.52
CA LEU A 134 5.59 12.79 -17.81
C LEU A 134 5.64 14.01 -18.72
N SER A 135 5.96 13.82 -20.01
CA SER A 135 6.04 14.90 -21.00
C SER A 135 4.72 15.66 -21.17
N LYS A 136 3.57 15.00 -20.94
CA LYS A 136 2.23 15.62 -20.96
C LYS A 136 2.06 16.72 -19.90
N SER A 137 2.91 16.70 -18.87
CA SER A 137 2.97 17.69 -17.81
C SER A 137 4.25 18.53 -17.82
N GLY A 138 5.04 18.46 -18.91
CA GLY A 138 6.32 19.15 -19.04
C GLY A 138 7.41 18.63 -18.10
N ARG A 139 7.31 17.36 -17.66
CA ARG A 139 8.30 16.71 -16.80
C ARG A 139 9.00 15.57 -17.54
N SER A 140 10.13 15.15 -17.00
CA SER A 140 10.89 13.97 -17.41
C SER A 140 11.12 13.02 -16.24
N LEU A 141 11.62 11.81 -16.51
CA LEU A 141 11.98 10.84 -15.48
C LEU A 141 13.02 11.42 -14.52
N SER A 142 14.00 12.17 -15.03
CA SER A 142 14.99 12.85 -14.21
C SER A 142 14.38 13.88 -13.24
N ASN A 143 13.23 14.48 -13.55
CA ASN A 143 12.52 15.37 -12.63
C ASN A 143 11.86 14.63 -11.46
N VAL A 144 11.52 13.34 -11.62
CA VAL A 144 10.73 12.59 -10.63
C VAL A 144 11.52 11.52 -9.88
N LYS A 145 12.76 11.20 -10.30
CA LYS A 145 13.64 10.26 -9.56
C LYS A 145 13.86 10.67 -8.10
N THR A 146 13.78 11.95 -7.78
CA THR A 146 13.90 12.47 -6.40
C THR A 146 12.58 12.51 -5.63
N ASN A 147 11.46 12.18 -6.28
CA ASN A 147 10.13 12.14 -5.66
C ASN A 147 9.84 10.81 -4.97
N PHE A 148 10.74 9.83 -5.02
CA PHE A 148 10.59 8.62 -4.22
C PHE A 148 11.89 8.22 -3.53
N ILE A 149 11.76 7.42 -2.48
CA ILE A 149 12.87 6.77 -1.78
C ILE A 149 12.57 5.28 -1.74
N ALA A 150 13.47 4.47 -2.29
CA ALA A 150 13.38 3.01 -2.26
C ALA A 150 14.32 2.42 -1.20
N LYS A 151 13.85 1.44 -0.41
CA LYS A 151 14.64 0.80 0.65
C LYS A 151 14.42 -0.71 0.70
N ASN A 152 15.50 -1.48 0.67
CA ASN A 152 15.46 -2.85 1.17
C ASN A 152 15.56 -2.79 2.70
N LEU A 153 14.55 -3.30 3.38
CA LEU A 153 14.47 -3.36 4.82
C LEU A 153 15.30 -4.54 5.32
N THR A 154 16.28 -4.23 6.16
CA THR A 154 17.10 -5.21 6.86
C THR A 154 17.15 -4.85 8.34
N GLY A 155 17.33 -5.85 9.21
CA GLY A 155 17.28 -5.63 10.67
C GLY A 155 15.90 -5.18 11.16
N ASN A 156 15.87 -4.38 12.23
CA ASN A 156 14.64 -4.03 12.96
C ASN A 156 14.49 -2.51 13.19
N SER A 157 15.13 -1.69 12.36
CA SER A 157 15.06 -0.23 12.50
C SER A 157 13.71 0.29 12.05
N PRO A 158 13.00 1.10 12.84
CA PRO A 158 11.72 1.66 12.42
C PRO A 158 11.90 2.60 11.22
N LEU A 159 10.89 2.67 10.37
CA LEU A 159 10.74 3.69 9.34
C LEU A 159 9.51 4.56 9.64
N TYR A 160 9.50 5.76 9.10
CA TYR A 160 8.42 6.73 9.30
C TYR A 160 7.93 7.20 7.93
N ILE A 161 6.61 7.23 7.77
CA ILE A 161 5.94 7.83 6.61
C ILE A 161 4.86 8.73 7.21
N GLY A 162 4.99 10.05 7.00
CA GLY A 162 4.18 11.04 7.71
C GLY A 162 4.28 10.87 9.23
N ASP A 163 3.13 10.84 9.89
CA ASP A 163 3.00 10.66 11.36
C ASP A 163 2.94 9.17 11.78
N ILE A 164 3.06 8.23 10.82
CA ILE A 164 2.95 6.79 11.09
C ILE A 164 4.33 6.21 11.33
N LYS A 165 4.55 5.65 12.53
CA LYS A 165 5.73 4.85 12.85
C LYS A 165 5.50 3.41 12.39
N ILE A 166 6.45 2.85 11.66
CA ILE A 166 6.37 1.51 11.11
C ILE A 166 7.53 0.69 11.65
N THR A 167 7.21 -0.36 12.40
CA THR A 167 8.15 -1.39 12.83
C THR A 167 7.87 -2.68 12.09
N TYR A 168 8.88 -3.54 11.96
CA TYR A 168 8.74 -4.78 11.20
C TYR A 168 9.64 -5.86 11.76
N THR A 169 9.30 -7.11 11.45
CA THR A 169 10.11 -8.28 11.80
C THR A 169 9.97 -9.36 10.73
N SER A 170 11.00 -10.17 10.55
CA SER A 170 10.92 -11.34 9.68
C SER A 170 9.97 -12.39 10.26
N VAL A 171 9.15 -12.98 9.40
CA VAL A 171 8.27 -14.12 9.71
C VAL A 171 8.62 -15.32 8.81
N ASN A 172 8.18 -16.50 9.23
CA ASN A 172 8.52 -17.74 8.53
C ASN A 172 7.60 -17.96 7.33
N HIS A 173 8.15 -17.89 6.12
CA HIS A 173 7.46 -18.22 4.86
C HIS A 173 8.44 -18.87 3.87
N THR A 174 7.99 -19.20 2.67
CA THR A 174 8.82 -19.83 1.61
C THR A 174 9.91 -18.91 1.07
N ILE A 175 9.74 -17.59 1.18
CA ILE A 175 10.74 -16.57 0.85
C ILE A 175 10.85 -15.54 1.99
N GLU A 176 11.84 -14.65 1.90
CA GLU A 176 12.00 -13.55 2.87
C GLU A 176 10.71 -12.73 2.97
N THR A 177 10.13 -12.69 4.17
CA THR A 177 8.81 -12.10 4.41
C THR A 177 8.82 -11.30 5.71
N LEU A 178 8.20 -10.13 5.67
CA LEU A 178 8.10 -9.19 6.77
C LEU A 178 6.65 -9.05 7.23
N ALA A 179 6.46 -9.08 8.54
CA ALA A 179 5.27 -8.54 9.19
C ALA A 179 5.52 -7.08 9.55
N TYR A 180 4.49 -6.25 9.44
CA TYR A 180 4.53 -4.82 9.77
C TYR A 180 3.62 -4.49 10.94
N ARG A 181 4.05 -3.54 11.77
CA ARG A 181 3.23 -2.86 12.76
C ARG A 181 3.27 -1.36 12.49
N PHE A 182 2.09 -0.78 12.46
CA PHE A 182 1.84 0.65 12.28
C PHE A 182 1.38 1.21 13.62
N ASP A 183 2.03 2.25 14.13
CA ASP A 183 1.62 2.97 15.33
C ASP A 183 1.42 4.45 15.00
N ALA A 184 0.25 4.99 15.32
CA ALA A 184 -0.09 6.41 15.12
C ALA A 184 -1.26 6.82 16.03
N GLY A 185 -1.22 8.04 16.59
CA GLY A 185 -2.33 8.56 17.39
C GLY A 185 -2.64 7.78 18.69
N GLY A 186 -1.72 6.93 19.14
CA GLY A 186 -1.94 6.01 20.26
C GLY A 186 -2.62 4.70 19.88
N GLU A 187 -2.88 4.47 18.59
CA GLU A 187 -3.49 3.27 18.03
C GLU A 187 -2.45 2.46 17.23
N SER A 188 -2.74 1.18 17.05
CA SER A 188 -1.81 0.23 16.44
C SER A 188 -2.49 -0.86 15.61
N ILE A 189 -1.94 -1.11 14.43
CA ILE A 189 -2.38 -2.17 13.50
C ILE A 189 -1.18 -3.01 13.09
N VAL A 190 -1.35 -4.33 13.06
CA VAL A 190 -0.32 -5.27 12.61
C VAL A 190 -0.82 -6.01 11.38
N ILE A 191 0.05 -6.18 10.39
CA ILE A 191 -0.17 -7.04 9.21
C ILE A 191 0.90 -8.12 9.21
N SER A 192 0.50 -9.39 9.22
CA SER A 192 1.44 -10.51 9.32
C SER A 192 2.25 -10.77 8.05
N GLY A 193 1.72 -10.40 6.88
CA GLY A 193 2.10 -11.03 5.62
C GLY A 193 1.68 -12.51 5.60
N ASP A 194 2.11 -13.23 4.57
CA ASP A 194 1.99 -14.69 4.56
C ASP A 194 2.95 -15.31 5.57
N LEU A 195 2.48 -16.32 6.29
CA LEU A 195 3.34 -16.99 7.26
C LEU A 195 2.89 -18.40 7.64
N THR A 196 3.86 -19.13 8.16
CA THR A 196 3.66 -20.26 9.07
C THR A 196 3.94 -19.81 10.51
N TYR A 197 3.91 -20.74 11.47
CA TYR A 197 4.19 -20.43 12.88
C TYR A 197 5.46 -19.57 13.04
N SER A 198 5.31 -18.42 13.67
CA SER A 198 6.39 -17.47 13.92
C SER A 198 6.47 -17.10 15.40
N LYS A 199 7.69 -17.12 15.97
CA LYS A 199 7.95 -16.62 17.32
C LYS A 199 8.06 -15.10 17.39
N SER A 200 8.37 -14.44 16.28
CA SER A 200 8.55 -12.98 16.22
C SER A 200 7.23 -12.23 16.11
N LEU A 201 6.21 -12.82 15.46
CA LEU A 201 4.93 -12.15 15.26
C LEU A 201 4.23 -11.80 16.60
N PRO A 202 4.12 -12.70 17.60
CA PRO A 202 3.50 -12.34 18.87
C PRO A 202 4.24 -11.22 19.61
N ILE A 203 5.56 -11.10 19.42
CA ILE A 203 6.37 -10.01 20.01
C ILE A 203 6.04 -8.69 19.31
N LEU A 204 6.00 -8.68 17.97
CA LEU A 204 5.61 -7.50 17.20
C LEU A 204 4.17 -7.06 17.52
N ALA A 205 3.25 -8.02 17.62
CA ALA A 205 1.82 -7.79 17.84
C ALA A 205 1.43 -7.59 19.30
N ASN A 206 2.38 -7.58 20.22
CA ASN A 206 2.09 -7.43 21.63
C ASN A 206 1.37 -6.09 21.90
N ASN A 207 0.19 -6.17 22.52
CA ASN A 207 -0.70 -5.04 22.79
C ASN A 207 -1.09 -4.24 21.55
N ALA A 208 -1.11 -4.85 20.35
CA ALA A 208 -1.69 -4.20 19.18
C ALA A 208 -3.22 -4.17 19.29
N ASP A 209 -3.86 -3.10 18.80
CA ASP A 209 -5.32 -2.98 18.80
C ASP A 209 -5.94 -3.93 17.78
N TYR A 210 -5.29 -4.07 16.61
CA TYR A 210 -5.73 -4.97 15.54
C TYR A 210 -4.56 -5.79 14.96
N LEU A 211 -4.85 -7.04 14.63
CA LEU A 211 -3.96 -7.93 13.88
C LEU A 211 -4.70 -8.47 12.64
N ILE A 212 -4.22 -8.08 11.46
CA ILE A 212 -4.62 -8.63 10.17
C ILE A 212 -3.66 -9.77 9.85
N MET A 213 -4.18 -11.00 9.88
CA MET A 213 -3.37 -12.21 9.78
C MET A 213 -3.79 -13.05 8.58
N ASP A 214 -2.79 -13.60 7.87
CA ASP A 214 -3.03 -14.62 6.86
C ASP A 214 -3.76 -15.84 7.46
N SER A 215 -4.65 -16.42 6.68
CA SER A 215 -5.43 -17.61 6.99
C SER A 215 -5.60 -18.51 5.75
N GLY A 216 -4.53 -18.70 4.98
CA GLY A 216 -4.54 -19.48 3.74
C GLY A 216 -4.74 -21.00 3.89
N GLY A 217 -4.81 -21.52 5.12
CA GLY A 217 -4.97 -22.95 5.39
C GLY A 217 -6.00 -23.24 6.48
N ALA A 218 -7.01 -24.05 6.16
CA ALA A 218 -7.95 -24.60 7.14
C ALA A 218 -7.58 -26.05 7.48
N ILE A 219 -7.45 -26.36 8.76
CA ILE A 219 -7.44 -27.74 9.25
C ILE A 219 -8.88 -28.10 9.60
N GLU A 220 -9.48 -28.98 8.80
CA GLU A 220 -10.79 -29.54 9.11
C GLU A 220 -10.67 -30.47 10.34
N LEU A 221 -11.48 -30.21 11.36
CA LEU A 221 -11.53 -31.02 12.58
C LEU A 221 -11.77 -32.50 12.22
N GLY A 222 -10.88 -33.37 12.70
CA GLY A 222 -10.94 -34.82 12.44
C GLY A 222 -10.22 -35.30 11.18
N LYS A 223 -9.73 -34.40 10.32
CA LYS A 223 -8.95 -34.80 9.13
C LYS A 223 -7.54 -35.23 9.53
N LYS A 224 -7.17 -36.49 9.27
CA LYS A 224 -5.80 -36.97 9.48
C LYS A 224 -4.84 -36.16 8.60
N LYS A 225 -3.81 -35.57 9.20
CA LYS A 225 -2.72 -34.90 8.48
C LYS A 225 -2.18 -35.88 7.43
N LYS A 226 -2.18 -35.52 6.14
CA LYS A 226 -1.35 -36.22 5.17
C LYS A 226 0.10 -35.97 5.58
N CYS A 227 0.74 -36.95 6.21
CA CYS A 227 2.17 -36.94 6.39
C CYS A 227 2.79 -37.01 4.99
N TYR A 228 3.10 -35.85 4.41
CA TYR A 228 4.05 -35.81 3.32
C TYR A 228 5.40 -36.21 3.93
N LYS A 229 5.84 -37.42 3.62
CA LYS A 229 7.22 -37.85 3.89
C LYS A 229 8.11 -36.85 3.14
N LYS A 230 8.96 -36.16 3.89
CA LYS A 230 10.09 -35.41 3.31
C LYS A 230 11.02 -36.38 2.60
#